data_AF-A0AAD6WMK2-F1
#
_entry.id   AF-A0AAD6WMK2-F1
#
_cell.length_a   1.000
_cell.length_b   1.000
_cell.length_c   1.000
_cell.angle_alpha   90.00
_cell.angle_beta   90.00
_cell.angle_gamma   90.00
#
_symmetry.space_group_name_H-M   'P 1'
#
loop_
_entity.id
_entity.type
_entity.pdbx_description
1 polymer ?
#
loop_
_entity_poly.entity_id
_entity_poly.type
_entity_poly.pdbx_seq_one_letter_code
_entity_poly.pdbx_strand_id
1 'polypeptide(L)'
;ELWHRLAKKLYTKTNKRKFERQIANQERRRRVLQAVKRRMEENTANDSTPAEGATHSGDPPTIPNPTSRKKTLIPDDEVLPRTPPRDHHHISESKRTGFRTDDLPYDFANDPALTNFLPNLKSHLLGRLLGIPWDGDEGEFSLQDLADVNIIGDRLYTHKILRVNYTTYDLRRDQDTLNPSSHPDFMVLAHEDEDDTTPHPYWYGRIISIFHADVRHVGPRSKNRTKIHRMEFVWVRWFGRDLSPLGLGGWIFKRLHRVGFVDAEHAFGFLDPAEIIRACHLVPAFHHRTHLCTPGTLHCSPLSRGK
;
A
#
# COMPACT_ATOMS: atom_id res chain seq x y z
N GLU A 1 -2.62 -17.62 -33.83
CA GLU A 1 -3.35 -16.39 -34.24
C GLU A 1 -3.96 -15.59 -33.08
N LEU A 2 -4.55 -16.22 -32.06
CA LEU A 2 -5.16 -15.54 -30.89
C LEU A 2 -4.19 -14.63 -30.11
N TRP A 3 -2.99 -15.11 -29.82
CA TRP A 3 -1.95 -14.37 -29.10
C TRP A 3 -1.49 -13.08 -29.80
N HIS A 4 -1.40 -13.11 -31.13
CA HIS A 4 -1.03 -11.95 -31.94
C HIS A 4 -2.14 -10.87 -31.97
N ARG A 5 -3.42 -11.28 -31.96
CA ARG A 5 -4.56 -10.35 -31.81
C ARG A 5 -4.59 -9.73 -30.41
N LEU A 6 -4.24 -10.51 -29.39
CA LEU A 6 -4.21 -10.06 -27.99
C LEU A 6 -3.08 -9.06 -27.75
N ALA A 7 -1.87 -9.34 -28.27
CA ALA A 7 -0.75 -8.39 -28.24
C ALA A 7 -1.07 -7.09 -28.98
N LYS A 8 -1.75 -7.12 -30.14
CA LYS A 8 -2.19 -5.91 -30.84
C LYS A 8 -3.25 -5.11 -30.06
N LYS A 9 -4.16 -5.78 -29.36
CA LYS A 9 -5.14 -5.12 -28.46
C LYS A 9 -4.51 -4.48 -27.23
N LEU A 10 -3.44 -5.08 -26.69
CA LEU A 10 -2.69 -4.51 -25.57
C LEU A 10 -1.77 -3.38 -26.05
N TYR A 11 -1.18 -3.52 -27.24
CA TYR A 11 -0.37 -2.48 -27.89
C TYR A 11 -1.11 -1.15 -28.07
N THR A 12 -2.38 -1.20 -28.50
CA THR A 12 -3.23 0.00 -28.61
C THR A 12 -3.47 0.70 -27.28
N LYS A 13 -3.28 -0.01 -26.15
CA LYS A 13 -3.49 0.44 -24.77
C LYS A 13 -2.21 0.83 -24.06
N THR A 14 -1.13 1.05 -24.82
CA THR A 14 0.14 1.56 -24.30
C THR A 14 0.34 2.99 -24.76
N ASN A 15 1.19 3.75 -24.09
CA ASN A 15 1.61 5.08 -24.58
C ASN A 15 2.53 5.01 -25.83
N LYS A 16 2.67 3.81 -26.43
CA LYS A 16 3.44 3.48 -27.63
C LYS A 16 4.96 3.72 -27.52
N ARG A 17 5.48 4.04 -26.33
CA ARG A 17 6.92 4.13 -26.04
C ARG A 17 7.36 2.94 -25.19
N LYS A 18 8.29 2.12 -25.70
CA LYS A 18 8.78 0.89 -25.03
C LYS A 18 7.61 0.02 -24.50
N PHE A 19 6.64 -0.21 -25.38
CA PHE A 19 5.30 -0.74 -25.08
C PHE A 19 5.27 -2.20 -24.61
N GLU A 20 6.29 -2.99 -24.93
CA GLU A 20 6.36 -4.43 -24.61
C GLU A 20 6.19 -4.69 -23.11
N ARG A 21 6.75 -3.81 -22.27
CA ARG A 21 6.65 -3.88 -20.81
C ARG A 21 5.28 -3.49 -20.28
N GLN A 22 4.65 -2.48 -20.88
CA GLN A 22 3.28 -2.09 -20.55
C GLN A 22 2.29 -3.21 -20.89
N ILE A 23 2.49 -3.89 -22.03
CA ILE A 23 1.72 -5.07 -22.44
C ILE A 23 1.89 -6.22 -21.43
N ALA A 24 3.13 -6.53 -21.03
CA ALA A 24 3.42 -7.59 -20.07
C ALA A 24 2.78 -7.31 -18.69
N ASN A 25 2.80 -6.04 -18.24
CA ASN A 25 2.20 -5.63 -16.97
C ASN A 25 0.67 -5.68 -17.00
N GLN A 26 0.05 -5.26 -18.12
CA GLN A 26 -1.39 -5.41 -18.34
C GLN A 26 -1.80 -6.88 -18.36
N GLU A 27 -0.99 -7.75 -18.97
CA GLU A 27 -1.25 -9.19 -18.97
C GLU A 27 -1.13 -9.78 -17.57
N ARG A 28 -0.12 -9.38 -16.79
CA ARG A 28 0.08 -9.81 -15.39
C ARG A 28 -1.10 -9.42 -14.51
N ARG A 29 -1.51 -8.15 -14.53
CA ARG A 29 -2.67 -7.66 -13.76
C ARG A 29 -3.96 -8.36 -14.18
N ARG A 30 -4.17 -8.57 -15.48
CA ARG A 30 -5.34 -9.32 -15.99
C ARG A 30 -5.34 -10.78 -15.51
N ARG A 31 -4.19 -11.44 -15.44
CA ARG A 31 -4.07 -12.81 -14.91
C ARG A 31 -4.39 -12.87 -13.41
N VAL A 32 -3.92 -11.90 -12.62
CA VAL A 32 -4.25 -11.79 -11.19
C VAL A 32 -5.77 -11.61 -11.00
N LEU A 33 -6.39 -10.69 -11.75
CA LEU A 33 -7.85 -10.47 -11.70
C LEU A 33 -8.65 -11.71 -12.12
N GLN A 34 -8.17 -12.46 -13.13
CA GLN A 34 -8.80 -13.71 -13.57
C GLN A 34 -8.62 -14.86 -12.57
N ALA A 35 -7.50 -14.91 -11.86
CA ALA A 35 -7.26 -15.90 -10.80
C ALA A 35 -8.17 -15.66 -9.60
N VAL A 36 -8.35 -14.40 -9.20
CA VAL A 36 -9.30 -14.00 -8.14
C VAL A 36 -10.72 -14.39 -8.52
N LYS A 37 -11.14 -14.11 -9.76
CA LYS A 37 -12.46 -14.49 -10.28
C LYS A 37 -12.71 -16.01 -10.20
N ARG A 38 -11.74 -16.82 -10.64
CA ARG A 38 -11.87 -18.29 -10.66
C ARG A 38 -12.00 -18.89 -9.26
N ARG A 39 -11.21 -18.40 -8.30
CA ARG A 39 -11.28 -18.85 -6.90
C ARG A 39 -12.61 -18.50 -6.24
N MET A 40 -13.18 -17.33 -6.56
CA MET A 40 -14.51 -16.96 -6.06
C MET A 40 -15.61 -17.89 -6.61
N GLU A 41 -15.51 -18.29 -7.88
CA GLU A 41 -16.43 -19.25 -8.50
C GLU A 41 -16.30 -20.66 -7.89
N GLU A 42 -15.08 -21.11 -7.60
CA GLU A 42 -14.79 -22.39 -6.93
C GLU A 42 -15.30 -22.42 -5.48
N ASN A 43 -15.15 -21.34 -4.73
CA ASN A 43 -15.62 -21.25 -3.34
C ASN A 43 -17.16 -21.23 -3.25
N THR A 44 -17.86 -20.66 -4.25
CA THR A 44 -19.33 -20.71 -4.30
C THR A 44 -19.88 -22.11 -4.60
N ALA A 45 -19.06 -23.03 -5.12
CA ALA A 45 -19.49 -24.38 -5.48
C ALA A 45 -19.34 -25.42 -4.34
N ASN A 46 -18.54 -25.14 -3.31
CA ASN A 46 -18.18 -26.10 -2.25
C ASN A 46 -18.98 -25.93 -0.93
N ASP A 47 -19.92 -24.99 -0.85
CA ASP A 47 -20.63 -24.62 0.40
C ASP A 47 -21.87 -25.49 0.72
N SER A 48 -21.87 -26.75 0.28
CA SER A 48 -23.00 -27.68 0.48
C SER A 48 -22.60 -28.96 1.23
N THR A 49 -22.11 -28.82 2.47
CA THR A 49 -22.13 -29.90 3.47
C THR A 49 -21.96 -29.34 4.90
N PRO A 50 -22.86 -29.62 5.86
CA PRO A 50 -22.72 -29.17 7.24
C PRO A 50 -21.96 -30.19 8.10
N ALA A 51 -21.08 -29.72 8.99
CA ALA A 51 -20.45 -30.54 10.02
C ALA A 51 -20.57 -29.89 11.41
N GLU A 52 -20.96 -30.74 12.35
CA GLU A 52 -21.33 -30.49 13.76
C GLU A 52 -20.11 -30.20 14.66
N GLY A 53 -20.38 -29.59 15.83
CA GLY A 53 -19.36 -29.00 16.70
C GLY A 53 -18.74 -29.89 17.79
N ALA A 54 -17.83 -29.27 18.55
CA ALA A 54 -17.42 -29.70 19.89
C ALA A 54 -16.78 -28.53 20.67
N THR A 55 -17.32 -28.28 21.86
CA THR A 55 -16.83 -27.44 22.96
C THR A 55 -15.65 -28.08 23.69
N HIS A 56 -14.64 -27.29 24.10
CA HIS A 56 -13.86 -27.57 25.31
C HIS A 56 -13.32 -26.30 25.98
N SER A 57 -13.55 -26.23 27.29
CA SER A 57 -13.13 -25.24 28.28
C SER A 57 -11.73 -25.53 28.85
N GLY A 58 -10.96 -24.48 29.17
CA GLY A 58 -9.73 -24.58 29.98
C GLY A 58 -9.14 -23.21 30.31
N ASP A 59 -9.01 -22.91 31.60
CA ASP A 59 -8.45 -21.69 32.21
C ASP A 59 -6.93 -21.50 31.99
N PRO A 60 -6.38 -20.28 32.22
CA PRO A 60 -5.14 -19.82 31.60
C PRO A 60 -3.88 -20.03 32.47
N PRO A 61 -2.68 -20.17 31.88
CA PRO A 61 -1.43 -19.97 32.62
C PRO A 61 -0.63 -18.75 32.12
N THR A 62 -0.48 -17.80 33.03
CA THR A 62 0.74 -17.09 33.45
C THR A 62 1.82 -16.73 32.42
N ILE A 63 1.98 -15.42 32.24
CA ILE A 63 3.04 -14.72 31.50
C ILE A 63 4.38 -14.81 32.27
N PRO A 64 5.48 -15.31 31.67
CA PRO A 64 6.82 -14.97 32.12
C PRO A 64 7.29 -13.70 31.42
N ASN A 65 7.65 -12.70 32.22
CA ASN A 65 8.41 -11.52 31.80
C ASN A 65 9.84 -11.94 31.40
N PRO A 66 10.38 -11.45 30.29
CA PRO A 66 11.80 -11.14 30.25
C PRO A 66 12.02 -9.69 29.82
N THR A 67 12.52 -8.92 30.78
CA THR A 67 13.36 -7.74 30.57
C THR A 67 14.44 -8.05 29.54
N SER A 68 14.21 -7.61 28.31
CA SER A 68 15.25 -7.34 27.34
C SER A 68 14.70 -6.21 26.48
N ARG A 69 15.36 -5.04 26.48
CA ARG A 69 14.97 -3.89 25.66
C ARG A 69 15.01 -4.31 24.19
N LYS A 70 13.90 -4.80 23.66
CA LYS A 70 13.68 -4.92 22.21
C LYS A 70 13.89 -3.51 21.64
N LYS A 71 14.85 -3.32 20.73
CA LYS A 71 14.91 -2.13 19.88
C LYS A 71 13.56 -2.10 19.14
N THR A 72 12.63 -1.28 19.59
CA THR A 72 11.25 -1.36 19.10
C THR A 72 11.16 -0.71 17.72
N LEU A 73 10.63 -1.46 16.75
CA LEU A 73 10.03 -0.92 15.52
C LEU A 73 8.87 0.05 15.82
N ILE A 74 8.39 0.05 17.07
CA ILE A 74 7.34 0.92 17.60
C ILE A 74 7.93 2.32 17.81
N PRO A 75 7.43 3.34 17.10
CA PRO A 75 7.85 4.72 17.28
C PRO A 75 7.40 5.25 18.65
N ASP A 76 8.18 6.16 19.22
CA ASP A 76 7.87 6.81 20.49
C ASP A 76 6.61 7.69 20.37
N ASP A 77 5.96 7.96 21.51
CA ASP A 77 4.86 8.91 21.63
C ASP A 77 5.35 10.35 21.46
N GLU A 78 5.63 10.75 20.22
CA GLU A 78 5.91 12.13 19.85
C GLU A 78 4.61 12.82 19.40
N VAL A 79 4.30 13.95 20.05
CA VAL A 79 3.15 14.77 19.66
C VAL A 79 3.52 15.58 18.43
N LEU A 80 3.07 15.16 17.24
CA LEU A 80 3.20 15.97 16.03
C LEU A 80 2.30 17.21 16.14
N PRO A 81 2.80 18.45 15.98
CA PRO A 81 1.97 19.64 15.93
C PRO A 81 1.07 19.66 14.67
N ARG A 82 0.04 20.50 14.67
CA ARG A 82 -0.78 20.72 13.47
C ARG A 82 0.09 21.24 12.32
N THR A 83 -0.18 20.73 11.13
CA THR A 83 0.56 21.12 9.92
C THR A 83 0.02 22.45 9.40
N PRO A 84 0.87 23.41 9.02
CA PRO A 84 0.41 24.62 8.37
C PRO A 84 -0.43 24.31 7.12
N PRO A 85 -1.54 25.03 6.84
CA PRO A 85 -2.45 24.70 5.74
C PRO A 85 -1.85 24.70 4.33
N ARG A 86 -0.67 25.34 4.17
CA ARG A 86 0.08 25.42 2.91
C ARG A 86 0.87 24.15 2.57
N ASP A 87 1.21 23.36 3.58
CA ASP A 87 2.02 22.16 3.40
C ASP A 87 1.07 20.98 3.15
N HIS A 88 1.46 20.05 2.27
CA HIS A 88 0.64 18.88 1.94
C HIS A 88 0.54 17.93 3.12
N HIS A 89 1.69 17.61 3.73
CA HIS A 89 1.78 16.64 4.80
C HIS A 89 2.88 17.02 5.78
N HIS A 90 2.91 16.33 6.92
CA HIS A 90 3.95 16.45 7.94
C HIS A 90 4.22 15.10 8.60
N ILE A 91 5.49 14.73 8.64
CA ILE A 91 6.06 13.63 9.43
C ILE A 91 7.18 14.22 10.31
N SER A 92 7.39 13.67 11.49
CA SER A 92 8.43 14.16 12.42
C SER A 92 9.83 14.08 11.81
N GLU A 93 10.64 15.08 12.13
CA GLU A 93 12.07 15.13 11.80
C GLU A 93 12.94 14.37 12.79
N SER A 94 12.35 13.86 13.88
CA SER A 94 13.06 13.16 14.94
C SER A 94 13.80 11.95 14.41
N LYS A 95 15.09 11.87 14.77
CA LYS A 95 15.97 10.73 14.48
C LYS A 95 16.16 9.81 15.70
N ARG A 96 15.31 9.97 16.72
CA ARG A 96 15.41 9.25 17.99
C ARG A 96 15.06 7.76 17.81
N THR A 97 13.97 7.48 17.12
CA THR A 97 13.48 6.12 16.86
C THR A 97 13.81 5.68 15.45
N GLY A 98 14.44 4.52 15.33
CA GLY A 98 14.85 3.95 14.06
C GLY A 98 15.69 2.70 14.24
N PHE A 99 15.88 1.97 13.15
CA PHE A 99 16.65 0.74 13.10
C PHE A 99 17.59 0.76 11.90
N ARG A 100 18.61 -0.11 11.93
CA ARG A 100 19.46 -0.33 10.76
C ARG A 100 18.75 -1.26 9.80
N THR A 101 18.89 -1.08 8.50
CA THR A 101 18.24 -1.98 7.55
C THR A 101 18.76 -3.41 7.67
N ASP A 102 20.02 -3.59 8.09
CA ASP A 102 20.60 -4.87 8.47
C ASP A 102 19.99 -5.51 9.74
N ASP A 103 19.38 -4.70 10.63
CA ASP A 103 18.79 -5.15 11.90
C ASP A 103 17.36 -5.74 11.69
N LEU A 104 16.85 -5.83 10.45
CA LEU A 104 15.57 -6.47 10.16
C LEU A 104 15.59 -7.92 10.67
N PRO A 105 14.73 -8.30 11.64
CA PRO A 105 14.88 -9.58 12.32
C PRO A 105 14.82 -10.80 11.40
N TYR A 106 15.69 -11.76 11.65
CA TYR A 106 15.79 -13.01 10.89
C TYR A 106 14.49 -13.84 10.91
N ASP A 107 13.69 -13.71 11.97
CA ASP A 107 12.37 -14.38 12.11
C ASP A 107 11.34 -13.94 11.04
N PHE A 108 11.63 -12.86 10.30
CA PHE A 108 10.82 -12.38 9.20
C PHE A 108 11.19 -12.95 7.82
N ALA A 109 12.14 -13.87 7.74
CA ALA A 109 12.54 -14.50 6.47
C ALA A 109 11.38 -15.18 5.73
N ASN A 110 10.32 -15.58 6.44
CA ASN A 110 9.12 -16.20 5.89
C ASN A 110 7.93 -15.23 5.77
N ASP A 111 8.08 -13.95 6.12
CA ASP A 111 7.00 -12.97 6.01
C ASP A 111 6.89 -12.46 4.55
N PRO A 112 5.76 -12.70 3.86
CA PRO A 112 5.55 -12.16 2.52
C PRO A 112 5.66 -10.64 2.45
N ALA A 113 5.37 -9.94 3.55
CA ALA A 113 5.47 -8.48 3.64
C ALA A 113 6.91 -7.97 3.59
N LEU A 114 7.92 -8.80 3.89
CA LEU A 114 9.32 -8.37 3.91
C LEU A 114 10.13 -8.94 2.74
N THR A 115 9.47 -9.71 1.88
CA THR A 115 10.06 -10.21 0.64
C THR A 115 10.39 -9.02 -0.28
N ASN A 116 11.65 -8.90 -0.69
CA ASN A 116 12.17 -7.79 -1.50
C ASN A 116 12.01 -6.39 -0.88
N PHE A 117 11.87 -6.28 0.45
CA PHE A 117 11.74 -4.98 1.15
C PHE A 117 12.82 -3.98 0.71
N LEU A 118 14.09 -4.37 0.82
CA LEU A 118 15.23 -3.50 0.53
C LEU A 118 15.33 -3.13 -0.97
N PRO A 119 15.27 -4.09 -1.90
CA PRO A 119 15.22 -3.78 -3.34
C PRO A 119 14.08 -2.84 -3.72
N ASN A 120 12.86 -3.08 -3.21
CA ASN A 120 11.70 -2.23 -3.51
C ASN A 120 11.86 -0.84 -2.89
N LEU A 121 12.42 -0.74 -1.68
CA LEU A 121 12.72 0.53 -1.03
C LEU A 121 13.68 1.35 -1.89
N LYS A 122 14.80 0.76 -2.28
CA LYS A 122 15.81 1.43 -3.09
C LYS A 122 15.26 1.82 -4.45
N SER A 123 14.41 0.99 -5.05
CA SER A 123 13.72 1.32 -6.30
C SER A 123 12.83 2.55 -6.13
N HIS A 124 11.97 2.56 -5.11
CA HIS A 124 11.10 3.69 -4.81
C HIS A 124 11.89 4.99 -4.57
N LEU A 125 12.94 4.92 -3.75
CA LEU A 125 13.81 6.08 -3.47
C LEU A 125 14.52 6.57 -4.73
N LEU A 126 15.03 5.66 -5.56
CA LEU A 126 15.71 6.02 -6.81
C LEU A 126 14.77 6.68 -7.81
N GLY A 127 13.56 6.12 -7.99
CA GLY A 127 12.54 6.70 -8.86
C GLY A 127 12.26 8.16 -8.50
N ARG A 128 12.08 8.43 -7.21
CA ARG A 128 11.87 9.79 -6.68
C ARG A 128 13.09 10.70 -6.85
N LEU A 129 14.30 10.21 -6.59
CA LEU A 129 15.54 10.98 -6.80
C LEU A 129 15.76 11.35 -8.27
N LEU A 130 15.26 10.53 -9.20
CA LEU A 130 15.30 10.79 -10.63
C LEU A 130 14.13 11.66 -11.12
N GLY A 131 13.12 11.91 -10.28
CA GLY A 131 11.92 12.65 -10.64
C GLY A 131 11.01 11.88 -11.60
N ILE A 132 11.03 10.55 -11.53
CA ILE A 132 10.11 9.71 -12.29
C ILE A 132 8.74 9.79 -11.59
N PRO A 133 7.67 10.20 -12.30
CA PRO A 133 6.34 10.28 -11.70
C PRO A 133 5.88 8.89 -11.25
N TRP A 134 5.15 8.83 -10.15
CA TRP A 134 4.51 7.60 -9.71
C TRP A 134 3.36 7.28 -10.67
N ASP A 135 3.37 6.09 -11.25
CA ASP A 135 2.36 5.58 -12.18
C ASP A 135 1.58 4.40 -11.58
N GLY A 136 1.71 4.21 -10.27
CA GLY A 136 1.08 3.12 -9.55
C GLY A 136 1.91 1.87 -9.36
N ASP A 137 3.19 1.86 -9.76
CA ASP A 137 4.09 0.72 -9.59
C ASP A 137 5.50 1.18 -9.17
N GLU A 138 6.33 0.25 -8.70
CA GLU A 138 7.75 0.52 -8.48
C GLU A 138 8.53 0.46 -9.80
N GLY A 139 9.52 1.34 -9.95
CA GLY A 139 10.40 1.31 -11.11
C GLY A 139 11.19 0.00 -11.19
N GLU A 140 11.44 -0.51 -12.41
CA GLU A 140 12.45 -1.57 -12.55
C GLU A 140 13.78 -0.88 -12.80
N PHE A 141 14.69 -1.05 -11.85
CA PHE A 141 16.06 -0.60 -11.94
C PHE A 141 16.98 -1.80 -11.92
N SER A 142 18.16 -1.67 -12.55
CA SER A 142 19.17 -2.72 -12.47
C SER A 142 19.70 -2.84 -11.04
N LEU A 143 20.28 -4.00 -10.70
CA LEU A 143 20.95 -4.16 -9.40
C LEU A 143 22.07 -3.12 -9.20
N GLN A 144 22.75 -2.73 -10.28
CA GLN A 144 23.77 -1.68 -10.25
C GLN A 144 23.17 -0.31 -9.91
N ASP A 145 22.04 0.04 -10.53
CA ASP A 145 21.32 1.27 -10.21
C ASP A 145 20.87 1.32 -8.74
N LEU A 146 20.41 0.19 -8.20
CA LEU A 146 20.01 0.09 -6.79
C LEU A 146 21.23 0.14 -5.85
N ALA A 147 22.37 -0.42 -6.25
CA ALA A 147 23.62 -0.33 -5.49
C ALA A 147 24.12 1.13 -5.36
N ASP A 148 23.82 1.96 -6.36
CA ASP A 148 24.16 3.39 -6.36
C ASP A 148 23.28 4.24 -5.42
N VAL A 149 22.27 3.66 -4.78
CA VAL A 149 21.44 4.29 -3.75
C VAL A 149 21.96 3.95 -2.36
N ASN A 150 22.47 4.99 -1.69
CA ASN A 150 23.05 4.90 -0.36
C ASN A 150 22.11 5.51 0.68
N ILE A 151 21.62 4.67 1.58
CA ILE A 151 20.92 5.10 2.80
C ILE A 151 22.00 5.42 3.83
N ILE A 152 22.05 6.67 4.29
CA ILE A 152 23.12 7.15 5.17
C ILE A 152 23.03 6.45 6.52
N GLY A 153 24.13 5.82 6.93
CA GLY A 153 24.22 5.05 8.16
C GLY A 153 23.36 3.78 8.16
N ASP A 154 22.89 3.34 6.98
CA ASP A 154 21.95 2.23 6.81
C ASP A 154 20.73 2.36 7.74
N ARG A 155 20.26 3.58 8.01
CA ARG A 155 19.30 3.83 9.08
C ARG A 155 17.96 4.32 8.56
N LEU A 156 16.91 3.63 8.98
CA LEU A 156 15.52 4.01 8.76
C LEU A 156 14.94 4.54 10.07
N TYR A 157 14.37 5.75 10.04
CA TYR A 157 13.72 6.35 11.20
C TYR A 157 12.22 6.11 11.13
N THR A 158 11.64 5.57 12.20
CA THR A 158 10.23 5.19 12.29
C THR A 158 9.38 6.29 12.90
N HIS A 159 8.16 6.45 12.38
CA HIS A 159 7.20 7.46 12.83
C HIS A 159 5.82 6.85 13.09
N LYS A 160 5.12 7.41 14.07
CA LYS A 160 3.77 6.94 14.47
C LYS A 160 2.65 7.67 13.75
N ILE A 161 2.90 8.92 13.37
CA ILE A 161 1.87 9.84 12.89
C ILE A 161 2.32 10.47 11.57
N LEU A 162 1.42 10.44 10.59
CA LEU A 162 1.48 11.22 9.35
C LEU A 162 0.25 12.12 9.33
N ARG A 163 0.45 13.44 9.25
CA ARG A 163 -0.65 14.40 9.07
C ARG A 163 -0.74 14.80 7.61
N VAL A 164 -1.94 14.74 7.03
CA VAL A 164 -2.19 15.13 5.63
C VAL A 164 -3.26 16.23 5.59
N ASN A 165 -2.94 17.34 4.95
CA ASN A 165 -3.87 18.44 4.72
C ASN A 165 -4.59 18.24 3.40
N TYR A 166 -5.91 18.24 3.42
CA TYR A 166 -6.74 18.10 2.24
C TYR A 166 -7.69 19.29 2.10
N THR A 167 -8.15 19.51 0.88
CA THR A 167 -9.18 20.53 0.59
C THR A 167 -10.56 19.92 0.76
N THR A 168 -11.38 20.53 1.60
CA THR A 168 -12.78 20.17 1.77
C THR A 168 -13.63 20.75 0.63
N TYR A 169 -14.87 20.28 0.49
CA TYR A 169 -15.78 20.71 -0.58
C TYR A 169 -16.08 22.22 -0.56
N ASP A 170 -16.11 22.84 0.63
CA ASP A 170 -16.27 24.28 0.82
C ASP A 170 -14.97 25.08 0.62
N LEU A 171 -13.98 24.50 -0.08
CA LEU A 171 -12.67 25.09 -0.39
C LEU A 171 -11.86 25.50 0.84
N ARG A 172 -12.14 24.88 1.99
CA ARG A 172 -11.33 25.04 3.21
C ARG A 172 -10.25 23.97 3.28
N ARG A 173 -9.32 24.16 4.22
CA ARG A 173 -8.29 23.18 4.54
C ARG A 173 -8.70 22.46 5.82
N ASP A 174 -8.71 21.14 5.76
CA ASP A 174 -8.82 20.28 6.93
C ASP A 174 -7.66 19.28 6.95
N GLN A 175 -7.52 18.56 8.05
CA GLN A 175 -6.36 17.72 8.31
C GLN A 175 -6.76 16.34 8.82
N ASP A 176 -6.26 15.31 8.13
CA ASP A 176 -6.33 13.93 8.57
C ASP A 176 -5.08 13.53 9.35
N THR A 177 -5.27 12.66 10.33
CA THR A 177 -4.18 12.03 11.11
C THR A 177 -4.16 10.55 10.80
N LEU A 178 -3.15 10.12 10.05
CA LEU A 178 -2.89 8.72 9.72
C LEU A 178 -1.95 8.12 10.77
N ASN A 179 -2.34 6.97 11.30
CA ASN A 179 -1.56 6.23 12.30
C ASN A 179 -1.70 4.73 12.01
N PRO A 180 -0.58 4.00 11.77
CA PRO A 180 -0.59 2.57 11.49
C PRO A 180 -1.37 1.70 12.49
N SER A 181 -1.48 2.15 13.75
CA SER A 181 -2.13 1.42 14.84
C SER A 181 -3.63 1.65 14.99
N SER A 182 -4.18 2.76 14.48
CA SER A 182 -5.58 3.14 14.74
C SER A 182 -6.35 3.61 13.51
N HIS A 183 -5.74 4.44 12.67
CA HIS A 183 -6.33 4.98 11.44
C HIS A 183 -5.32 4.84 10.30
N PRO A 184 -5.07 3.61 9.83
CA PRO A 184 -4.00 3.37 8.87
C PRO A 184 -4.47 3.47 7.42
N ASP A 185 -5.78 3.52 7.19
CA ASP A 185 -6.37 3.41 5.86
C ASP A 185 -6.38 4.77 5.15
N PHE A 186 -5.94 4.79 3.90
CA PHE A 186 -5.77 5.99 3.09
C PHE A 186 -6.29 5.78 1.66
N MET A 187 -6.38 6.87 0.90
CA MET A 187 -6.65 6.80 -0.53
C MET A 187 -5.72 7.69 -1.36
N VAL A 188 -5.44 7.23 -2.58
CA VAL A 188 -4.59 7.87 -3.61
C VAL A 188 -5.37 7.95 -4.91
N LEU A 189 -4.90 8.75 -5.87
CA LEU A 189 -5.48 8.73 -7.21
C LEU A 189 -5.20 7.39 -7.86
N ALA A 190 -6.24 6.80 -8.46
CA ALA A 190 -6.08 5.59 -9.25
C ALA A 190 -5.42 5.94 -10.58
N HIS A 191 -4.48 5.11 -11.00
CA HIS A 191 -3.99 5.08 -12.38
C HIS A 191 -4.73 3.98 -13.15
N GLU A 192 -6.07 4.06 -13.16
CA GLU A 192 -6.96 3.21 -13.96
C GLU A 192 -7.20 3.86 -15.32
N ASP A 193 -7.22 3.08 -16.40
CA ASP A 193 -7.47 3.58 -17.76
C ASP A 193 -8.95 3.97 -17.95
N GLU A 194 -9.23 4.99 -18.78
CA GLU A 194 -10.59 5.50 -19.09
C GLU A 194 -11.54 4.45 -19.71
N ASP A 195 -11.01 3.33 -20.22
CA ASP A 195 -11.74 2.24 -20.87
C ASP A 195 -12.26 1.16 -19.92
N ASP A 196 -12.06 1.30 -18.60
CA ASP A 196 -12.63 0.36 -17.64
C ASP A 196 -14.16 0.52 -17.60
N THR A 197 -14.90 -0.59 -17.64
CA THR A 197 -16.38 -0.56 -17.66
C THR A 197 -16.99 -0.02 -16.36
N THR A 198 -16.18 0.11 -15.30
CA THR A 198 -16.56 0.66 -13.99
C THR A 198 -15.39 1.45 -13.36
N PRO A 199 -14.96 2.55 -14.00
CA PRO A 199 -13.73 3.24 -13.61
C PRO A 199 -13.86 3.78 -12.18
N HIS A 200 -12.81 3.62 -11.37
CA HIS A 200 -12.74 4.15 -10.02
C HIS A 200 -11.67 5.24 -9.93
N PRO A 201 -11.97 6.43 -9.41
CA PRO A 201 -10.98 7.49 -9.34
C PRO A 201 -9.87 7.27 -8.29
N TYR A 202 -10.01 6.27 -7.40
CA TYR A 202 -9.12 6.12 -6.24
C TYR A 202 -8.62 4.71 -6.02
N TRP A 203 -7.37 4.56 -5.59
CA TRP A 203 -6.93 3.34 -4.92
C TRP A 203 -6.91 3.52 -3.41
N TYR A 204 -6.99 2.41 -2.70
CA TYR A 204 -7.00 2.38 -1.25
C TYR A 204 -5.87 1.51 -0.75
N GLY A 205 -5.29 1.91 0.37
CA GLY A 205 -4.27 1.11 1.05
C GLY A 205 -4.32 1.30 2.55
N ARG A 206 -3.56 0.45 3.24
CA ARG A 206 -3.33 0.49 4.67
C ARG A 206 -1.86 0.75 4.94
N ILE A 207 -1.53 1.78 5.71
CA ILE A 207 -0.16 2.03 6.16
C ILE A 207 0.21 0.96 7.20
N ILE A 208 1.35 0.29 6.97
CA ILE A 208 1.97 -0.60 7.96
C ILE A 208 2.96 0.17 8.81
N SER A 209 3.78 1.00 8.17
CA SER A 209 4.83 1.79 8.84
C SER A 209 5.11 3.08 8.09
N ILE A 210 5.49 4.11 8.85
CA ILE A 210 5.87 5.43 8.33
C ILE A 210 7.36 5.61 8.59
N PHE A 211 8.11 6.03 7.58
CA PHE A 211 9.55 6.17 7.67
C PHE A 211 10.04 7.51 7.12
N HIS A 212 11.21 7.92 7.59
CA HIS A 212 12.10 8.76 6.80
C HIS A 212 13.53 8.23 6.85
N ALA A 213 14.33 8.59 5.84
CA ALA A 213 15.75 8.28 5.80
C ALA A 213 16.53 9.40 5.09
N ASP A 214 17.82 9.52 5.42
CA ASP A 214 18.74 10.35 4.66
C ASP A 214 19.33 9.51 3.53
N VAL A 215 19.19 9.95 2.28
CA VAL A 215 19.53 9.16 1.09
C VAL A 215 20.43 9.96 0.16
N ARG A 216 21.44 9.31 -0.38
CA ARG A 216 22.35 9.85 -1.40
C ARG A 216 22.36 8.93 -2.61
N HIS A 217 22.31 9.52 -3.81
CA HIS A 217 22.49 8.80 -5.06
C HIS A 217 23.86 9.12 -5.64
N VAL A 218 24.72 8.09 -5.74
CA VAL A 218 26.11 8.22 -6.22
C VAL A 218 26.29 7.80 -7.67
N GLY A 219 25.23 7.30 -8.31
CA GLY A 219 25.27 6.73 -9.64
C GLY A 219 25.49 7.74 -10.77
N PRO A 220 25.67 7.24 -12.01
CA PRO A 220 25.87 8.07 -13.20
C PRO A 220 24.73 9.05 -13.46
N ARG A 221 23.49 8.66 -13.13
CA ARG A 221 22.27 9.46 -13.34
C ARG A 221 22.04 10.50 -12.24
N SER A 222 22.92 10.60 -11.25
CA SER A 222 22.79 11.56 -10.16
C SER A 222 23.05 12.98 -10.63
N LYS A 223 22.10 13.89 -10.38
CA LYS A 223 22.28 15.33 -10.62
C LYS A 223 23.35 15.94 -9.71
N ASN A 224 23.50 15.40 -8.49
CA ASN A 224 24.50 15.84 -7.53
C ASN A 224 24.86 14.68 -6.60
N ARG A 225 26.07 14.14 -6.77
CA ARG A 225 26.56 12.95 -6.05
C ARG A 225 26.88 13.19 -4.58
N THR A 226 27.10 14.44 -4.15
CA THR A 226 27.44 14.76 -2.76
C THR A 226 26.20 15.08 -1.92
N LYS A 227 25.13 15.56 -2.57
CA LYS A 227 23.89 15.98 -1.91
C LYS A 227 23.18 14.82 -1.23
N ILE A 228 22.84 15.03 0.04
CA ILE A 228 21.98 14.15 0.84
C ILE A 228 20.55 14.70 0.76
N HIS A 229 19.59 13.80 0.59
CA HIS A 229 18.16 14.10 0.56
C HIS A 229 17.49 13.39 1.73
N ARG A 230 16.83 14.15 2.60
CA ARG A 230 15.89 13.56 3.57
C ARG A 230 14.64 13.17 2.80
N MET A 231 14.30 11.89 2.80
CA MET A 231 13.17 11.34 2.06
C MET A 231 12.20 10.66 3.01
N GLU A 232 10.95 11.05 2.93
CA GLU A 232 9.84 10.49 3.71
C GLU A 232 9.06 9.51 2.84
N PHE A 233 8.71 8.34 3.37
CA PHE A 233 8.00 7.29 2.63
C PHE A 233 7.19 6.42 3.58
N VAL A 234 6.11 5.83 3.07
CA VAL A 234 5.28 4.88 3.83
C VAL A 234 5.36 3.49 3.23
N TRP A 235 5.40 2.48 4.09
CA TRP A 235 5.20 1.09 3.70
C TRP A 235 3.72 0.77 3.82
N VAL A 236 3.13 0.29 2.73
CA VAL A 236 1.68 0.12 2.61
C VAL A 236 1.30 -1.29 2.20
N ARG A 237 0.07 -1.68 2.52
CA ARG A 237 -0.61 -2.85 1.99
C ARG A 237 -1.84 -2.40 1.19
N TRP A 238 -1.89 -2.74 -0.08
CA TRP A 238 -2.94 -2.32 -1.00
C TRP A 238 -4.23 -3.11 -0.84
N PHE A 239 -5.35 -2.43 -1.09
CA PHE A 239 -6.65 -3.05 -1.28
C PHE A 239 -6.98 -3.15 -2.77
N GLY A 240 -7.50 -4.30 -3.19
CA GLY A 240 -8.05 -4.53 -4.53
C GLY A 240 -9.57 -4.39 -4.54
N ARG A 241 -10.14 -3.84 -5.61
CA ARG A 241 -11.59 -3.77 -5.79
C ARG A 241 -12.19 -5.16 -6.02
N ASP A 242 -13.36 -5.39 -5.44
CA ASP A 242 -14.19 -6.56 -5.76
C ASP A 242 -14.95 -6.29 -7.06
N LEU A 243 -14.43 -6.86 -8.15
CA LEU A 243 -15.01 -6.76 -9.49
C LEU A 243 -15.98 -7.91 -9.81
N SER A 244 -16.32 -8.76 -8.82
CA SER A 244 -17.31 -9.80 -9.01
C SER A 244 -18.70 -9.17 -9.28
N PRO A 245 -19.61 -9.86 -10.00
CA PRO A 245 -20.96 -9.33 -10.26
C PRO A 245 -21.73 -8.92 -9.00
N LEU A 246 -21.44 -9.54 -7.86
CA LEU A 246 -22.04 -9.22 -6.56
C LEU A 246 -21.32 -8.08 -5.82
N GLY A 247 -20.05 -7.86 -6.15
CA GLY A 247 -19.15 -6.86 -5.57
C GLY A 247 -19.12 -5.52 -6.28
N LEU A 248 -19.63 -5.45 -7.52
CA LEU A 248 -19.74 -4.21 -8.28
C LEU A 248 -20.54 -3.16 -7.48
N GLY A 249 -19.87 -2.04 -7.23
CA GLY A 249 -20.43 -0.87 -6.58
C GLY A 249 -20.60 0.30 -7.55
N GLY A 250 -21.13 1.40 -7.02
CA GLY A 250 -21.35 2.63 -7.75
C GLY A 250 -22.84 2.92 -7.99
N TRP A 251 -23.09 4.05 -8.63
CA TRP A 251 -24.43 4.62 -8.80
C TRP A 251 -25.40 3.67 -9.51
N ILE A 252 -24.93 3.00 -10.57
CA ILE A 252 -25.71 2.04 -11.37
C ILE A 252 -26.21 0.88 -10.51
N PHE A 253 -25.36 0.38 -9.61
CA PHE A 253 -25.68 -0.76 -8.75
C PHE A 253 -26.31 -0.36 -7.41
N LYS A 254 -26.40 0.95 -7.11
CA LYS A 254 -26.91 1.51 -5.83
C LYS A 254 -26.26 0.86 -4.60
N ARG A 255 -24.96 0.56 -4.70
CA ARG A 255 -24.17 -0.13 -3.68
C ARG A 255 -22.82 0.55 -3.51
N LEU A 256 -22.28 0.51 -2.30
CA LEU A 256 -20.90 0.98 -2.05
C LEU A 256 -19.90 0.07 -2.74
N HIS A 257 -18.81 0.66 -3.23
CA HIS A 257 -17.66 -0.10 -3.72
C HIS A 257 -17.09 -0.96 -2.60
N ARG A 258 -16.76 -2.20 -2.94
CA ARG A 258 -16.11 -3.16 -2.05
C ARG A 258 -14.65 -3.30 -2.43
N VAL A 259 -13.81 -3.41 -1.42
CA VAL A 259 -12.37 -3.56 -1.55
C VAL A 259 -11.90 -4.66 -0.59
N GLY A 260 -10.99 -5.53 -1.01
CA GLY A 260 -10.39 -6.58 -0.17
C GLY A 260 -8.88 -6.45 -0.18
N PHE A 261 -8.18 -7.16 0.70
CA PHE A 261 -6.72 -7.17 0.61
C PHE A 261 -6.27 -7.92 -0.64
N VAL A 262 -5.27 -7.37 -1.32
CA VAL A 262 -4.61 -8.04 -2.45
C VAL A 262 -3.81 -9.24 -1.92
N ASP A 263 -3.65 -10.26 -2.76
CA ASP A 263 -2.79 -11.42 -2.50
C ASP A 263 -1.35 -10.98 -2.23
N ALA A 264 -0.70 -11.66 -1.28
CA ALA A 264 0.55 -11.21 -0.66
C ALA A 264 1.70 -10.92 -1.65
N GLU A 265 1.75 -11.61 -2.79
CA GLU A 265 2.80 -11.45 -3.81
C GLU A 265 2.92 -10.00 -4.32
N HIS A 266 1.80 -9.27 -4.38
CA HIS A 266 1.72 -7.89 -4.92
C HIS A 266 0.98 -6.95 -3.98
N ALA A 267 0.80 -7.34 -2.71
CA ALA A 267 0.02 -6.58 -1.76
C ALA A 267 0.79 -5.42 -1.17
N PHE A 268 2.12 -5.47 -1.16
CA PHE A 268 2.95 -4.53 -0.41
C PHE A 268 3.75 -3.64 -1.35
N GLY A 269 4.00 -2.41 -0.93
CA GLY A 269 4.82 -1.48 -1.67
C GLY A 269 5.18 -0.24 -0.88
N PHE A 270 5.95 0.64 -1.51
CA PHE A 270 6.29 1.95 -0.97
C PHE A 270 5.55 3.06 -1.67
N LEU A 271 5.12 4.05 -0.89
CA LEU A 271 4.41 5.22 -1.39
C LEU A 271 5.02 6.52 -0.84
N ASP A 272 5.05 7.54 -1.70
CA ASP A 272 5.38 8.91 -1.31
C ASP A 272 4.17 9.49 -0.55
N PRO A 273 4.32 10.02 0.67
CA PRO A 273 3.22 10.66 1.40
C PRO A 273 2.58 11.82 0.63
N ALA A 274 3.26 12.39 -0.38
CA ALA A 274 2.70 13.38 -1.30
C ALA A 274 1.58 12.83 -2.21
N GLU A 275 1.53 11.52 -2.44
CA GLU A 275 0.48 10.87 -3.26
C GLU A 275 -0.80 10.59 -2.46
N ILE A 276 -0.72 10.62 -1.13
CA ILE A 276 -1.86 10.37 -0.25
C ILE A 276 -2.78 11.58 -0.28
N ILE A 277 -3.98 11.42 -0.84
CA ILE A 277 -4.98 12.49 -0.90
C ILE A 277 -5.52 12.77 0.50
N ARG A 278 -5.91 11.70 1.21
CA ARG A 278 -6.53 11.77 2.54
C ARG A 278 -6.70 10.39 3.18
N ALA A 279 -7.06 10.38 4.46
CA ALA A 279 -7.49 9.17 5.14
C ALA A 279 -8.85 8.69 4.61
N CYS A 280 -9.09 7.38 4.70
CA CYS A 280 -10.38 6.80 4.36
C CYS A 280 -10.92 5.94 5.51
N HIS A 281 -12.25 5.81 5.57
CA HIS A 281 -12.91 4.96 6.55
C HIS A 281 -13.54 3.76 5.85
N LEU A 282 -12.95 2.59 6.07
CA LEU A 282 -13.44 1.32 5.55
C LEU A 282 -14.45 0.72 6.55
N VAL A 283 -15.64 0.42 6.05
CA VAL A 283 -16.73 -0.20 6.83
C VAL A 283 -16.73 -1.69 6.57
N PRO A 284 -16.61 -2.55 7.60
CA PRO A 284 -16.65 -4.00 7.40
C PRO A 284 -17.94 -4.46 6.72
N ALA A 285 -17.80 -5.42 5.80
CA ALA A 285 -18.90 -6.01 5.06
C ALA A 285 -19.54 -7.16 5.85
N PHE A 286 -20.17 -6.89 6.99
CA PHE A 286 -20.64 -7.92 7.95
C PHE A 286 -21.53 -9.04 7.38
N HIS A 287 -22.29 -8.75 6.32
CA HIS A 287 -23.14 -9.73 5.65
C HIS A 287 -22.34 -10.75 4.83
N HIS A 288 -21.16 -10.37 4.36
CA HIS A 288 -20.25 -11.22 3.60
C HIS A 288 -19.31 -11.88 4.60
N ARG A 289 -19.75 -12.99 5.20
CA ARG A 289 -18.95 -13.80 6.13
C ARG A 289 -17.84 -14.52 5.38
N THR A 290 -16.78 -13.81 4.99
CA THR A 290 -15.48 -14.46 4.80
C THR A 290 -14.86 -14.59 6.19
N HIS A 291 -14.55 -15.83 6.57
CA HIS A 291 -14.11 -16.20 7.91
C HIS A 291 -13.05 -15.24 8.45
N LEU A 292 -13.30 -14.78 9.67
CA LEU A 292 -12.33 -14.15 10.56
C LEU A 292 -11.04 -14.97 10.58
N CYS A 293 -10.06 -14.59 9.75
CA CYS A 293 -8.61 -14.80 9.88
C CYS A 293 -7.79 -14.36 8.65
N THR A 294 -8.40 -13.99 7.52
CA THR A 294 -7.72 -13.24 6.45
C THR A 294 -8.67 -12.18 5.88
N PRO A 295 -8.22 -10.95 5.61
CA PRO A 295 -9.16 -9.86 5.45
C PRO A 295 -9.60 -9.78 3.99
N GLY A 296 -10.74 -10.39 3.68
CA GLY A 296 -11.26 -10.53 2.33
C GLY A 296 -12.62 -9.88 2.17
N THR A 297 -12.64 -8.54 2.16
CA THR A 297 -13.71 -7.58 1.77
C THR A 297 -14.18 -6.61 2.86
N LEU A 298 -14.07 -5.32 2.52
CA LEU A 298 -14.44 -4.13 3.27
C LEU A 298 -15.18 -3.19 2.31
N HIS A 299 -16.19 -2.49 2.77
CA HIS A 299 -16.83 -1.42 2.01
C HIS A 299 -16.02 -0.13 2.18
N CYS A 300 -15.86 0.64 1.12
CA CYS A 300 -15.35 2.00 1.24
C CYS A 300 -16.51 2.99 1.29
N SER A 301 -16.54 3.83 2.32
CA SER A 301 -17.43 5.00 2.37
C SER A 301 -16.60 6.26 2.17
N PRO A 302 -16.84 7.08 1.13
CA PRO A 302 -16.36 8.45 1.15
C PRO A 302 -17.06 9.14 2.32
N LEU A 303 -16.28 9.72 3.24
CA LEU A 303 -16.79 10.47 4.39
C LEU A 303 -17.82 11.50 3.92
N SER A 304 -19.09 11.21 4.21
CA SER A 304 -20.19 12.17 4.22
C SER A 304 -20.83 12.08 5.61
N ARG A 305 -20.51 13.05 6.47
CA ARG A 305 -21.35 13.37 7.62
C ARG A 305 -21.73 14.84 7.50
N GLY A 306 -23.02 15.03 7.30
CA GLY A 306 -23.67 16.32 7.12
C GLY A 306 -25.19 16.16 7.22
N LYS A 307 -25.65 15.77 8.41
CA LYS A 307 -26.76 16.44 9.11
C LYS A 307 -26.38 16.50 10.59
#